data_AF-A0A1I7FX06-F1
#
_entry.id   AF-A0A1I7FX06-F1
#
_cell.length_a   1.000
_cell.length_b   1.000
_cell.length_c   1.000
_cell.angle_alpha   90.00
_cell.angle_beta   90.00
_cell.angle_gamma   90.00
#
_symmetry.space_group_name_H-M   'P 1'
#
loop_
_entity.id
_entity.type
_entity.pdbx_description
1 polymer ?
#
loop_
_entity_poly.entity_id
_entity_poly.type
_entity_poly.pdbx_seq_one_letter_code
_entity_poly.pdbx_strand_id
1 'polypeptide(L)' 'MKTIAVSYKQLYEIISALELKLKLSLAEANDRSILTEDEIADMSNDIAFLEVILADLKSTFERWQTLPSTRD' A
#
# COMPACT_ATOMS: atom_id res chain seq x y z
N MET A 1 -12.57 -14.58 -17.09
CA MET A 1 -11.74 -14.06 -15.98
C MET A 1 -12.25 -14.68 -14.69
N LYS A 2 -11.40 -15.35 -13.91
CA LYS A 2 -11.77 -15.80 -12.56
C LYS A 2 -11.58 -14.61 -11.61
N THR A 3 -12.66 -14.09 -11.05
CA THR A 3 -12.59 -13.06 -10.01
C THR A 3 -12.06 -13.72 -8.75
N ILE A 4 -10.87 -13.35 -8.29
CA ILE A 4 -10.34 -13.79 -7.00
C ILE A 4 -11.04 -12.93 -5.94
N ALA A 5 -11.95 -13.53 -5.19
CA ALA A 5 -12.53 -12.88 -4.03
C ALA A 5 -11.46 -12.82 -2.93
N VAL A 6 -11.02 -11.61 -2.60
CA VAL A 6 -10.11 -11.35 -1.47
C VAL A 6 -10.96 -11.21 -0.22
N SER A 7 -10.67 -11.99 0.83
CA SER A 7 -11.37 -11.87 2.12
C SER A 7 -10.98 -10.58 2.85
N TYR A 8 -11.83 -10.13 3.78
CA TYR A 8 -11.55 -8.96 4.63
C TYR A 8 -10.18 -9.05 5.34
N LYS A 9 -9.88 -10.22 5.89
CA LYS A 9 -8.59 -10.50 6.56
C LYS A 9 -7.42 -10.35 5.58
N GLN A 10 -7.54 -10.91 4.38
CA GLN A 10 -6.49 -10.80 3.36
C GLN A 10 -6.30 -9.35 2.89
N LEU A 11 -7.39 -8.60 2.73
CA LEU A 11 -7.31 -7.19 2.33
C LEU A 11 -6.63 -6.34 3.42
N TYR A 12 -6.95 -6.58 4.69
CA TYR A 12 -6.29 -5.92 5.82
C TYR A 12 -4.79 -6.26 5.92
N GLU A 13 -4.43 -7.53 5.72
CA GLU A 13 -3.03 -7.99 5.72
C GLU A 13 -2.25 -7.36 4.56
N ILE A 14 -2.84 -7.25 3.37
CA ILE A 14 -2.24 -6.58 2.21
C ILE A 14 -2.01 -5.09 2.49
N ILE A 15 -3.00 -4.38 3.03
CA ILE A 15 -2.87 -2.95 3.41
C ILE A 15 -1.73 -2.80 4.44
N SER A 16 -1.71 -3.63 5.47
CA SER A 16 -0.69 -3.58 6.54
C SER A 16 0.72 -3.84 5.98
N ALA A 17 0.87 -4.79 5.06
CA ALA A 17 2.15 -5.09 4.41
C ALA A 17 2.63 -3.93 3.53
N LEU A 18 1.72 -3.30 2.79
CA LEU A 18 2.03 -2.13 1.96
C LEU A 18 2.41 -0.91 2.81
N GLU A 19 1.74 -0.68 3.94
CA GLU A 19 2.11 0.37 4.90
C GLU A 19 3.51 0.17 5.46
N LEU A 20 3.86 -1.08 5.82
CA LEU A 20 5.20 -1.40 6.29
C LEU A 20 6.24 -1.14 5.20
N LYS A 21 5.97 -1.59 3.96
CA LYS A 21 6.88 -1.37 2.83
C LYS A 21 7.10 0.12 2.56
N LEU A 22 6.01 0.91 2.55
CA LEU A 22 6.10 2.36 2.37
C LEU A 22 6.95 3.02 3.46
N LYS A 23 6.77 2.64 4.73
CA LYS A 23 7.59 3.15 5.84
C LYS A 23 9.08 2.82 5.68
N LEU A 24 9.40 1.61 5.23
CA LEU A 24 10.78 1.19 4.99
C LEU A 24 11.39 1.97 3.81
N SER A 25 10.66 2.09 2.70
CA SER A 25 11.12 2.86 1.53
C SER A 25 11.32 4.35 1.85
N LEU A 26 10.45 4.95 2.66
CA LEU A 26 10.62 6.34 3.13
C LEU A 26 11.82 6.50 4.06
N ALA A 27 12.09 5.52 4.93
CA ALA A 27 13.25 5.56 5.81
C ALA A 27 14.55 5.45 5.01
N GLU A 28 14.59 4.55 4.03
CA GLU A 28 15.73 4.35 3.14
C GLU A 28 15.97 5.58 2.24
N ALA A 29 14.91 6.17 1.66
CA ALA A 29 15.02 7.38 0.83
C ALA A 29 15.47 8.61 1.64
N ASN A 30 15.16 8.65 2.94
CA ASN A 30 15.65 9.70 3.84
C ASN A 30 17.13 9.53 4.21
N ASP A 31 17.67 8.31 4.13
CA ASP A 31 19.11 8.06 4.31
C ASP A 31 19.89 8.36 3.03
N ARG A 32 19.90 9.65 2.65
CA ARG A 32 20.57 10.18 1.46
C ARG A 32 22.08 9.99 1.45
N SER A 33 22.66 9.49 2.54
CA SER A 33 24.11 9.24 2.64
C SER A 33 24.57 8.06 1.78
N ILE A 34 23.63 7.25 1.30
CA ILE A 34 23.89 5.96 0.66
C ILE A 34 23.39 5.90 -0.80
N LEU A 35 22.70 6.94 -1.28
CA LEU A 35 21.96 6.89 -2.55
C LEU A 35 22.45 7.94 -3.55
N THR A 36 22.49 7.54 -4.81
CA THR A 36 22.68 8.43 -5.97
C THR A 36 21.39 9.20 -6.31
N GLU A 37 21.49 10.25 -7.11
CA GLU A 37 20.31 11.04 -7.54
C GLU A 37 19.30 10.19 -8.34
N ASP A 38 19.78 9.28 -9.17
CA ASP A 38 18.93 8.35 -9.94
C ASP A 38 18.19 7.37 -9.01
N GLU A 39 18.88 6.82 -8.00
CA GLU A 39 18.26 5.93 -7.01
C GLU A 39 17.20 6.65 -6.17
N ILE A 40 17.45 7.93 -5.81
CA ILE A 40 16.45 8.75 -5.12
C ILE A 40 15.22 8.99 -6.00
N ALA A 41 15.40 9.21 -7.31
CA ALA A 41 14.29 9.41 -8.24
C ALA A 41 13.46 8.14 -8.41
N ASP A 42 14.10 6.98 -8.56
CA ASP A 42 13.43 5.68 -8.66
C ASP A 42 12.66 5.35 -7.37
N MET A 43 13.28 5.55 -6.19
CA MET A 43 12.60 5.35 -4.92
C MET A 43 11.42 6.30 -4.72
N SER A 44 11.53 7.55 -5.19
CA SER A 44 10.42 8.52 -5.11
C SER A 44 9.24 8.08 -5.98
N ASN A 45 9.50 7.50 -7.15
CA ASN A 45 8.47 6.92 -8.02
C ASN A 45 7.80 5.70 -7.37
N ASP A 46 8.58 4.82 -6.76
CA ASP A 46 8.08 3.64 -6.05
C ASP A 46 7.20 4.04 -4.85
N ILE A 47 7.62 5.04 -4.08
CA ILE A 47 6.85 5.60 -2.97
C ILE A 47 5.51 6.14 -3.48
N ALA A 48 5.53 6.97 -4.52
CA ALA A 48 4.30 7.54 -5.09
C ALA A 48 3.34 6.46 -5.60
N PHE A 49 3.86 5.40 -6.23
CA PHE A 49 3.06 4.26 -6.67
C PHE A 49 2.43 3.52 -5.47
N LEU A 50 3.21 3.24 -4.42
CA LEU A 50 2.72 2.58 -3.21
C LEU A 50 1.64 3.40 -2.51
N GLU A 51 1.78 4.72 -2.43
CA GLU A 51 0.77 5.60 -1.85
C GLU A 51 -0.57 5.53 -2.59
N VAL A 52 -0.53 5.52 -3.93
CA VAL A 52 -1.75 5.41 -4.77
C VAL A 52 -2.45 4.07 -4.53
N ILE A 53 -1.71 2.96 -4.57
CA ILE A 53 -2.29 1.63 -4.33
C ILE A 53 -2.85 1.53 -2.91
N LEU A 54 -2.16 2.07 -1.92
CA LEU A 54 -2.62 2.04 -0.53
C LEU A 54 -3.92 2.84 -0.35
N ALA A 55 -4.01 4.02 -0.97
CA ALA A 55 -5.21 4.85 -0.92
C ALA A 55 -6.42 4.14 -1.53
N ASP A 56 -6.25 3.50 -2.68
CA ASP A 56 -7.32 2.75 -3.36
C ASP A 56 -7.80 1.54 -2.54
N LEU A 57 -6.86 0.78 -1.97
CA LEU A 57 -7.18 -0.37 -1.12
C LEU A 57 -7.86 0.05 0.18
N LYS A 58 -7.41 1.14 0.82
CA LYS A 58 -8.07 1.69 2.02
C LYS A 58 -9.48 2.16 1.71
N SER A 59 -9.68 2.88 0.60
CA SER A 59 -11.02 3.31 0.17
C SER A 59 -11.94 2.13 -0.10
N THR A 60 -11.43 1.10 -0.78
CA THR A 60 -12.18 -0.15 -1.04
C THR A 60 -12.55 -0.84 0.27
N PHE A 61 -11.61 -0.94 1.21
CA PHE A 61 -11.81 -1.54 2.52
C PHE A 61 -12.84 -0.77 3.37
N GLU A 62 -12.75 0.55 3.43
CA GLU A 62 -13.73 1.42 4.11
C GLU A 62 -15.13 1.25 3.51
N ARG A 63 -15.25 1.24 2.18
CA ARG A 63 -16.54 0.99 1.52
C ARG A 63 -17.09 -0.37 1.89
N TRP A 64 -16.26 -1.42 1.94
CA TRP A 64 -16.68 -2.75 2.37
C TRP A 64 -17.16 -2.79 3.82
N GLN A 65 -16.58 -2.00 4.73
CA GLN A 65 -17.03 -1.90 6.13
C GLN A 65 -18.40 -1.26 6.28
N THR A 66 -18.80 -0.40 5.34
CA THR A 66 -20.10 0.29 5.35
C THR A 66 -21.23 -0.53 4.71
N LEU A 67 -20.93 -1.66 4.07
CA LEU A 67 -21.94 -2.53 3.49
C LEU A 67 -22.64 -3.34 4.60
N PRO A 68 -23.99 -3.36 4.65
CA PRO A 68 -24.73 -4.03 5.71
C PRO A 68 -24.60 -5.56 5.75
N SER A 69 -24.01 -6.19 4.71
CA SER A 69 -23.91 -7.65 4.56
C SER A 69 -22.51 -8.23 4.81
N THR A 70 -21.55 -7.43 5.28
CA THR A 70 -20.15 -7.87 5.53
C THR A 70 -19.81 -7.94 7.02
N ARG A 71 -20.82 -7.79 7.89
CA ARG A 71 -20.70 -7.86 9.36
C ARG A 71 -20.88 -9.26 9.96
N ASP A 72 -20.97 -10.30 9.13
CA ASP A 72 -21.02 -11.70 9.55
C ASP A 72 -19.61 -12.30 9.72
#